data_AF-A0A074WNH8-F1
#
_entry.id   AF-A0A074WNH8-F1
#
_cell.length_a   1.000
_cell.length_b   1.000
_cell.length_c   1.000
_cell.angle_alpha   90.00
_cell.angle_beta   90.00
_cell.angle_gamma   90.00
#
_symmetry.space_group_name_H-M   'P 1'
#
loop_
_entity.id
_entity.type
_entity.pdbx_description
1 polymer ?
#
loop_
_entity_poly.entity_id
_entity_poly.type
_entity_poly.pdbx_seq_one_letter_code
_entity_poly.pdbx_strand_id
1 'polypeptide(L)'
;FASSASQAPVPQGYTQTFQNLNASNNAYGYMGYSVLQSYDTNACAAKCNAMNGCISVNVYFENSGIPGCANPPVATRVKCVFWGGPVNAGNALNYGSKQLAVAGSNGYVNNTIAWVPGYGAPTPLGTAAISAPLNKYGFDSFMGSAIFVGAFNASLCVEACTEKSNYAVTHPPTDGSPVQTCQFFNTYILYINSTKNIQGQVCAMYSESWPASSATNRGQDYGNDHFRLEYSFSYSNATSPGAA
;
A
#
# COMPACT_ATOMS: atom_id res chain seq x y z
N PHE A 1 -28.56 -0.91 6.67
CA PHE A 1 -27.10 -0.86 6.50
C PHE A 1 -26.57 -2.10 5.79
N ALA A 2 -26.80 -3.31 6.34
CA ALA A 2 -26.28 -4.56 5.77
C ALA A 2 -26.73 -4.84 4.33
N SER A 3 -28.02 -4.67 4.01
CA SER A 3 -28.52 -4.86 2.64
C SER A 3 -27.84 -3.93 1.63
N SER A 4 -27.74 -2.63 1.94
CA SER A 4 -27.06 -1.65 1.10
C SER A 4 -25.60 -2.01 0.87
N ALA A 5 -24.89 -2.44 1.92
CA ALA A 5 -23.49 -2.86 1.82
C ALA A 5 -23.33 -4.13 0.99
N SER A 6 -24.19 -5.14 1.19
CA SER A 6 -24.09 -6.42 0.48
C SER A 6 -24.56 -6.36 -0.98
N GLN A 7 -25.41 -5.41 -1.33
CA GLN A 7 -25.89 -5.19 -2.70
C GLN A 7 -25.08 -4.13 -3.46
N ALA A 8 -24.17 -3.43 -2.79
CA ALA A 8 -23.39 -2.38 -3.41
C ALA A 8 -22.49 -2.97 -4.52
N PRO A 9 -22.48 -2.38 -5.73
CA PRO A 9 -21.63 -2.87 -6.80
C PRO A 9 -20.15 -2.67 -6.46
N VAL A 10 -19.31 -3.56 -6.99
CA VAL A 10 -17.85 -3.33 -6.98
C VAL A 10 -17.54 -2.27 -8.02
N PRO A 11 -16.86 -1.17 -7.65
CA PRO A 11 -16.48 -0.15 -8.63
C PRO A 11 -15.60 -0.70 -9.74
N GLN A 12 -15.80 -0.20 -10.96
CA GLN A 12 -14.99 -0.62 -12.10
C GLN A 12 -13.50 -0.36 -11.84
N GLY A 13 -12.66 -1.37 -12.07
CA GLY A 13 -11.23 -1.29 -11.83
C GLY A 13 -10.83 -1.51 -10.36
N TYR A 14 -11.76 -1.86 -9.47
CA TYR A 14 -11.48 -2.18 -8.08
C TYR A 14 -11.77 -3.66 -7.78
N THR A 15 -11.15 -4.16 -6.72
CA THR A 15 -11.46 -5.45 -6.08
C THR A 15 -12.04 -5.18 -4.69
N GLN A 16 -13.17 -5.82 -4.36
CA GLN A 16 -13.72 -5.79 -3.00
C GLN A 16 -12.90 -6.72 -2.09
N THR A 17 -12.32 -6.16 -1.02
CA THR A 17 -11.45 -6.92 -0.10
C THR A 17 -12.17 -7.41 1.15
N PHE A 18 -13.28 -6.77 1.51
CA PHE A 18 -14.21 -7.21 2.53
C PHE A 18 -15.58 -6.54 2.34
N GLN A 19 -16.60 -7.12 2.95
CA GLN A 19 -17.97 -6.66 2.83
C GLN A 19 -18.68 -6.70 4.19
N ASN A 20 -19.53 -5.68 4.43
CA ASN A 20 -20.48 -5.60 5.54
C ASN A 20 -19.86 -5.82 6.94
N LEU A 21 -18.68 -5.24 7.19
CA LEU A 21 -18.09 -5.23 8.53
C LEU A 21 -18.70 -4.14 9.42
N ASN A 22 -18.50 -4.28 10.73
CA ASN A 22 -18.90 -3.31 11.77
C ASN A 22 -17.73 -2.39 12.21
N ALA A 23 -16.69 -2.30 11.38
CA ALA A 23 -15.53 -1.45 11.61
C ALA A 23 -15.04 -0.83 10.31
N SER A 24 -14.50 0.39 10.40
CA SER A 24 -13.82 1.10 9.32
C SER A 24 -12.31 0.88 9.40
N ASN A 25 -11.59 1.16 8.32
CA ASN A 25 -10.16 0.87 8.26
C ASN A 25 -9.30 1.86 9.05
N ASN A 26 -8.19 1.36 9.58
CA ASN A 26 -7.00 2.10 9.96
C ASN A 26 -5.87 1.65 9.01
N ALA A 27 -5.93 2.10 7.75
CA ALA A 27 -4.97 1.70 6.71
C ALA A 27 -3.82 2.72 6.56
N TYR A 28 -2.84 2.39 5.72
CA TYR A 28 -1.72 3.28 5.44
C TYR A 28 -2.16 4.49 4.59
N GLY A 29 -1.55 5.65 4.86
CA GLY A 29 -1.79 6.88 4.12
C GLY A 29 -3.24 7.34 4.16
N TYR A 30 -3.76 7.77 5.31
CA TYR A 30 -5.10 8.38 5.40
C TYR A 30 -5.17 9.66 4.55
N MET A 31 -6.14 9.75 3.63
CA MET A 31 -6.28 10.88 2.69
C MET A 31 -7.58 11.66 2.90
N GLY A 32 -8.22 11.49 4.05
CA GLY A 32 -9.49 12.15 4.37
C GLY A 32 -10.72 11.37 3.92
N TYR A 33 -11.87 12.05 3.92
CA TYR A 33 -13.16 11.43 3.59
C TYR A 33 -14.13 12.42 2.94
N SER A 34 -15.15 11.87 2.29
CA SER A 34 -16.34 12.58 1.85
C SER A 34 -17.59 11.97 2.48
N VAL A 35 -18.63 12.78 2.67
CA VAL A 35 -19.97 12.29 3.01
C VAL A 35 -20.77 12.16 1.73
N LEU A 36 -21.36 10.98 1.51
CA LEU A 36 -22.23 10.70 0.39
C LEU A 36 -23.70 10.79 0.80
N GLN A 37 -24.56 11.11 -0.16
CA GLN A 37 -26.02 11.13 0.03
C GLN A 37 -26.61 9.71 0.13
N SER A 38 -25.96 8.73 -0.50
CA SER A 38 -26.36 7.33 -0.52
C SER A 38 -25.12 6.42 -0.48
N TYR A 39 -25.34 5.11 -0.34
CA TYR A 39 -24.28 4.11 -0.35
C TYR A 39 -23.79 3.84 -1.79
N ASP A 40 -23.16 4.84 -2.38
CA ASP A 40 -22.68 4.82 -3.77
C ASP A 40 -21.16 4.58 -3.81
N THR A 41 -20.80 3.32 -4.07
CA THR A 41 -19.41 2.88 -4.14
C THR A 41 -18.70 3.40 -5.40
N ASN A 42 -19.43 3.59 -6.50
CA ASN A 42 -18.88 4.14 -7.74
C ASN A 42 -18.52 5.62 -7.57
N ALA A 43 -19.40 6.40 -6.97
CA ALA A 43 -19.13 7.81 -6.65
C ALA A 43 -17.94 7.96 -5.69
N CYS A 44 -17.81 7.04 -4.73
CA CYS A 44 -16.66 7.02 -3.83
C CYS A 44 -15.35 6.72 -4.57
N ALA A 45 -15.33 5.66 -5.39
CA ALA A 45 -14.16 5.30 -6.17
C ALA A 45 -13.77 6.39 -7.18
N ALA A 46 -14.73 7.04 -7.83
CA ALA A 46 -14.46 8.16 -8.74
C ALA A 46 -13.72 9.32 -8.06
N LYS A 47 -14.06 9.63 -6.80
CA LYS A 47 -13.34 10.64 -6.00
C LYS A 47 -11.91 10.19 -5.68
N CYS A 48 -11.71 8.91 -5.37
CA CYS A 48 -10.37 8.35 -5.17
C CYS A 48 -9.53 8.42 -6.46
N ASN A 49 -10.08 8.02 -7.60
CA ASN A 49 -9.40 8.08 -8.90
C ASN A 49 -8.96 9.50 -9.30
N ALA A 50 -9.66 10.53 -8.84
CA ALA A 50 -9.29 11.93 -9.07
C ALA A 50 -8.21 12.45 -8.11
N MET A 51 -7.84 11.67 -7.09
CA MET A 51 -6.89 12.06 -6.05
C MET A 51 -5.57 11.32 -6.26
N ASN A 52 -4.50 12.07 -6.54
CA ASN A 52 -3.18 11.47 -6.73
C ASN A 52 -2.75 10.71 -5.47
N GLY A 53 -2.35 9.44 -5.64
CA GLY A 53 -1.93 8.55 -4.55
C GLY A 53 -3.07 7.81 -3.83
N CYS A 54 -4.34 8.05 -4.16
CA CYS A 54 -5.44 7.26 -3.61
C CYS A 54 -5.54 5.92 -4.36
N ILE A 55 -5.39 4.83 -3.62
CA ILE A 55 -5.40 3.47 -4.18
C ILE A 55 -6.51 2.60 -3.61
N SER A 56 -7.18 3.05 -2.56
CA SER A 56 -8.28 2.28 -1.99
C SER A 56 -9.29 3.16 -1.27
N VAL A 57 -10.50 2.62 -1.11
CA VAL A 57 -11.60 3.29 -0.43
C VAL A 57 -12.30 2.38 0.57
N ASN A 58 -12.76 2.97 1.67
CA ASN A 58 -13.66 2.33 2.62
C ASN A 58 -14.99 3.09 2.66
N VAL A 59 -16.09 2.40 2.36
CA VAL A 59 -17.44 2.97 2.37
C VAL A 59 -18.22 2.35 3.52
N TYR A 60 -18.80 3.18 4.39
CA TYR A 60 -19.55 2.69 5.56
C TYR A 60 -20.61 3.69 6.02
N PHE A 61 -21.58 3.19 6.78
CA PHE A 61 -22.50 4.02 7.53
C PHE A 61 -21.89 4.40 8.88
N GLU A 62 -21.95 5.67 9.23
CA GLU A 62 -21.64 6.18 10.57
C GLU A 62 -22.90 6.84 11.14
N ASN A 63 -23.35 6.34 12.30
CA ASN A 63 -24.49 6.89 13.00
C ASN A 63 -24.02 7.85 14.09
N SER A 64 -24.41 9.13 14.03
CA SER A 64 -24.23 10.04 15.16
C SER A 64 -25.41 9.94 16.13
N GLY A 65 -25.20 9.36 17.31
CA GLY A 65 -26.06 9.57 18.47
C GLY A 65 -25.64 10.85 19.17
N ILE A 66 -26.55 11.81 19.35
CA ILE A 66 -26.26 13.02 20.15
C ILE A 66 -26.15 12.60 21.63
N PRO A 67 -25.01 12.84 22.31
CA PRO A 67 -24.90 12.55 23.73
C PRO A 67 -25.92 13.39 24.54
N GLY A 68 -26.71 12.74 25.39
CA GLY A 68 -27.63 13.42 26.32
C GLY A 68 -29.09 13.54 25.89
N CYS A 69 -29.47 13.08 24.70
CA CYS A 69 -30.88 12.96 24.32
C CYS A 69 -31.42 11.55 24.60
N ALA A 70 -32.65 11.45 25.14
CA ALA A 70 -33.31 10.17 25.40
C ALA A 70 -33.78 9.45 24.10
N ASN A 71 -33.79 10.17 22.96
CA ASN A 71 -34.05 9.65 21.62
C ASN A 71 -33.49 10.65 20.57
N PRO A 72 -32.16 10.71 20.37
CA PRO A 72 -31.61 11.59 19.34
C PRO A 72 -32.04 11.08 17.96
N PRO A 73 -32.41 11.96 17.01
CA PRO A 73 -32.52 11.58 15.62
C PRO A 73 -31.17 11.01 15.18
N VAL A 74 -31.13 9.74 14.80
CA VAL A 74 -29.91 9.11 14.32
C VAL A 74 -29.65 9.64 12.92
N ALA A 75 -28.80 10.65 12.78
CA ALA A 75 -28.31 11.05 11.48
C ALA A 75 -27.31 9.99 11.01
N THR A 76 -27.76 9.08 10.14
CA THR A 76 -26.87 8.15 9.43
C THR A 76 -26.19 8.89 8.29
N ARG A 77 -24.86 8.92 8.29
CA ARG A 77 -24.06 9.44 7.18
C ARG A 77 -23.35 8.30 6.48
N VAL A 78 -23.33 8.30 5.16
CA VAL A 78 -22.45 7.41 4.40
C VAL A 78 -21.10 8.09 4.29
N LYS A 79 -20.07 7.51 4.91
CA LYS A 79 -18.69 7.95 4.77
C LYS A 79 -18.02 7.18 3.64
N CYS A 80 -17.31 7.91 2.80
CA CYS A 80 -16.39 7.43 1.80
C CYS A 80 -15.00 7.90 2.19
N VAL A 81 -14.16 6.99 2.68
CA VAL A 81 -12.82 7.29 3.19
C VAL A 81 -11.77 6.86 2.19
N PHE A 82 -10.76 7.70 1.98
CA PHE A 82 -9.70 7.52 0.98
C PHE A 82 -8.39 7.10 1.64
N TRP A 83 -7.69 6.14 1.03
CA TRP A 83 -6.44 5.62 1.56
C TRP A 83 -5.38 5.47 0.45
N GLY A 84 -4.15 5.80 0.81
CA GLY A 84 -2.94 5.59 0.03
C GLY A 84 -2.31 4.21 0.25
N GLY A 85 -2.90 3.37 1.08
CA GLY A 85 -2.57 1.95 1.29
C GLY A 85 -3.76 1.05 0.97
N PRO A 86 -3.60 -0.27 0.91
CA PRO A 86 -4.72 -1.19 0.75
C PRO A 86 -5.59 -1.25 2.01
N VAL A 87 -6.89 -1.32 1.83
CA VAL A 87 -7.85 -1.67 2.89
C VAL A 87 -8.14 -3.18 2.85
N ASN A 88 -8.16 -3.82 4.01
CA ASN A 88 -8.53 -5.22 4.15
C ASN A 88 -9.25 -5.47 5.50
N ALA A 89 -9.82 -6.66 5.69
CA ALA A 89 -10.53 -6.97 6.94
C ALA A 89 -9.63 -6.89 8.18
N GLY A 90 -8.34 -7.23 8.05
CA GLY A 90 -7.37 -7.20 9.15
C GLY A 90 -7.07 -5.79 9.66
N ASN A 91 -7.18 -4.77 8.80
CA ASN A 91 -7.04 -3.37 9.18
C ASN A 91 -8.38 -2.63 9.38
N ALA A 92 -9.53 -3.31 9.31
CA ALA A 92 -10.86 -2.78 9.69
C ALA A 92 -11.06 -2.82 11.22
N LEU A 93 -10.57 -1.79 11.91
CA LEU A 93 -10.37 -1.81 13.36
C LEU A 93 -10.97 -0.64 14.10
N ASN A 94 -11.50 0.35 13.36
CA ASN A 94 -12.19 1.48 13.93
C ASN A 94 -13.69 1.18 13.98
N TYR A 95 -14.12 0.65 15.13
CA TYR A 95 -15.52 0.38 15.47
C TYR A 95 -16.31 1.65 15.81
N GLY A 96 -15.63 2.80 15.88
CA GLY A 96 -16.18 4.06 16.33
C GLY A 96 -16.39 4.11 17.85
N SER A 97 -17.38 4.88 18.31
CA SER A 97 -17.69 5.09 19.73
C SER A 97 -19.16 4.75 20.03
N LYS A 98 -19.57 4.84 21.31
CA LYS A 98 -20.98 4.67 21.70
C LYS A 98 -21.91 5.66 20.96
N GLN A 99 -21.38 6.80 20.53
CA GLN A 99 -22.09 7.87 19.84
C GLN A 99 -21.84 7.88 18.33
N LEU A 100 -20.84 7.16 17.83
CA LEU A 100 -20.46 7.10 16.42
C LEU A 100 -20.24 5.64 16.03
N ALA A 101 -21.29 4.89 15.76
CA ALA A 101 -21.17 3.47 15.42
C ALA A 101 -20.94 3.27 13.91
N VAL A 102 -20.00 2.39 13.56
CA VAL A 102 -19.73 1.98 12.17
C VAL A 102 -20.53 0.73 11.80
N ALA A 103 -21.18 0.74 10.64
CA ALA A 103 -21.91 -0.41 10.12
C ALA A 103 -21.87 -0.49 8.59
N GLY A 104 -22.05 -1.68 8.03
CA GLY A 104 -22.10 -1.88 6.58
C GLY A 104 -20.81 -1.42 5.89
N SER A 105 -19.66 -1.73 6.49
CA SER A 105 -18.36 -1.29 5.99
C SER A 105 -17.87 -2.21 4.88
N ASN A 106 -17.60 -1.65 3.71
CA ASN A 106 -17.00 -2.32 2.57
C ASN A 106 -15.63 -1.70 2.23
N GLY A 107 -14.68 -2.54 1.83
CA GLY A 107 -13.36 -2.13 1.37
C GLY A 107 -13.14 -2.44 -0.09
N TYR A 108 -12.57 -1.50 -0.83
CA TYR A 108 -12.27 -1.64 -2.25
C TYR A 108 -10.86 -1.14 -2.54
N VAL A 109 -10.03 -1.97 -3.17
CA VAL A 109 -8.66 -1.62 -3.58
C VAL A 109 -8.61 -1.53 -5.10
N ASN A 110 -7.99 -0.48 -5.62
CA ASN A 110 -7.79 -0.27 -7.05
C ASN A 110 -6.87 -1.36 -7.61
N ASN A 111 -7.25 -1.93 -8.74
CA ASN A 111 -6.49 -2.96 -9.46
C ASN A 111 -5.35 -2.36 -10.29
N THR A 112 -5.33 -1.04 -10.47
CA THR A 112 -4.23 -0.35 -11.12
C THR A 112 -3.19 0.07 -10.10
N ILE A 113 -1.94 -0.08 -10.51
CA ILE A 113 -0.79 0.41 -9.78
C ILE A 113 -0.14 1.44 -10.67
N ALA A 114 0.32 2.53 -10.06
CA ALA A 114 0.91 3.64 -10.78
C ALA A 114 2.05 3.14 -11.68
N TRP A 115 1.92 3.40 -12.98
CA TRP A 115 3.03 3.26 -13.91
C TRP A 115 4.12 4.28 -13.54
N VAL A 116 5.37 3.88 -13.69
CA VAL A 116 6.53 4.67 -13.31
C VAL A 116 7.41 4.89 -14.54
N PRO A 117 7.65 6.15 -14.95
CA PRO A 117 8.52 6.46 -16.09
C PRO A 117 9.90 5.80 -15.96
N GLY A 118 10.39 5.21 -17.05
CA GLY A 118 11.70 4.53 -17.10
C GLY A 118 11.69 3.08 -16.60
N TYR A 119 10.57 2.60 -16.05
CA TYR A 119 10.42 1.23 -15.57
C TYR A 119 9.37 0.46 -16.37
N GLY A 120 9.53 -0.86 -16.40
CA GLY A 120 8.53 -1.79 -16.93
C GLY A 120 7.26 -1.84 -16.08
N ALA A 121 6.30 -2.67 -16.51
CA ALA A 121 5.08 -2.89 -15.75
C ALA A 121 5.39 -3.46 -14.34
N PRO A 122 4.66 -3.02 -13.29
CA PRO A 122 4.86 -3.57 -11.96
C PRO A 122 4.55 -5.06 -11.93
N THR A 123 5.40 -5.82 -11.25
CA THR A 123 5.15 -7.23 -10.97
C THR A 123 4.59 -7.39 -9.55
N PRO A 124 3.37 -7.93 -9.37
CA PRO A 124 2.79 -8.14 -8.05
C PRO A 124 3.51 -9.25 -7.30
N LEU A 125 3.93 -8.96 -6.07
CA LEU A 125 4.60 -9.90 -5.15
C LEU A 125 3.76 -10.20 -3.88
N GLY A 126 2.64 -9.50 -3.71
CA GLY A 126 1.67 -9.76 -2.65
C GLY A 126 2.24 -9.47 -1.26
N THR A 127 2.45 -10.52 -0.46
CA THR A 127 2.98 -10.46 0.92
C THR A 127 4.43 -10.93 1.01
N ALA A 128 5.15 -10.96 -0.12
CA ALA A 128 6.57 -11.27 -0.13
C ALA A 128 7.40 -10.15 -0.77
N ALA A 129 8.60 -9.96 -0.25
CA ALA A 129 9.61 -9.05 -0.74
C ALA A 129 10.77 -9.84 -1.34
N ILE A 130 11.55 -9.17 -2.19
CA ILE A 130 12.72 -9.77 -2.84
C ILE A 130 13.78 -10.10 -1.80
N SER A 131 14.14 -11.38 -1.75
CA SER A 131 15.36 -11.85 -1.11
C SER A 131 16.33 -12.21 -2.24
N ALA A 132 17.12 -11.23 -2.67
CA ALA A 132 18.06 -11.41 -3.77
C ALA A 132 19.13 -12.45 -3.37
N PRO A 133 19.30 -13.55 -4.12
CA PRO A 133 20.51 -14.36 -3.99
C PRO A 133 21.71 -13.58 -4.55
N LEU A 134 22.91 -14.13 -4.36
CA LEU A 134 24.07 -13.67 -5.12
C LEU A 134 23.81 -13.88 -6.62
N ASN A 135 24.34 -12.98 -7.44
CA ASN A 135 24.26 -13.09 -8.89
C ASN A 135 25.09 -14.27 -9.42
N LYS A 136 25.04 -14.54 -10.73
CA LYS A 136 25.74 -15.71 -11.32
C LYS A 136 27.26 -15.64 -11.19
N TYR A 137 27.81 -14.47 -10.85
CA TYR A 137 29.23 -14.26 -10.58
C TYR A 137 29.57 -14.21 -9.09
N GLY A 138 28.59 -14.40 -8.19
CA GLY A 138 28.79 -14.43 -6.74
C GLY A 138 28.77 -13.05 -6.07
N PHE A 139 28.30 -12.01 -6.73
CA PHE A 139 28.18 -10.66 -6.15
C PHE A 139 26.78 -10.38 -5.62
N ASP A 140 26.71 -9.57 -4.56
CA ASP A 140 25.45 -9.02 -4.06
C ASP A 140 24.99 -7.87 -4.97
N SER A 141 23.70 -7.81 -5.23
CA SER A 141 23.07 -6.73 -5.99
C SER A 141 22.33 -5.73 -5.10
N PHE A 142 22.16 -6.01 -3.81
CA PHE A 142 21.45 -5.13 -2.90
C PHE A 142 22.20 -3.82 -2.67
N MET A 143 21.56 -2.70 -3.01
CA MET A 143 22.13 -1.36 -2.92
C MET A 143 21.66 -0.58 -1.68
N GLY A 144 20.86 -1.22 -0.83
CA GLY A 144 20.24 -0.64 0.35
C GLY A 144 18.75 -0.39 0.20
N SER A 145 18.18 0.25 1.22
CA SER A 145 16.76 0.55 1.28
C SER A 145 16.49 1.96 1.80
N ALA A 146 15.28 2.46 1.51
CA ALA A 146 14.72 3.68 2.08
C ALA A 146 13.31 3.39 2.60
N ILE A 147 12.87 4.15 3.60
CA ILE A 147 11.49 4.09 4.13
C ILE A 147 10.84 5.46 4.05
N PHE A 148 9.61 5.50 3.56
CA PHE A 148 8.80 6.70 3.38
C PHE A 148 7.49 6.58 4.15
N VAL A 149 6.96 7.72 4.59
CA VAL A 149 5.66 7.84 5.27
C VAL A 149 4.74 8.71 4.41
N GLY A 150 3.48 8.29 4.24
CA GLY A 150 2.51 9.00 3.41
C GLY A 150 1.59 8.05 2.66
N ALA A 151 1.22 8.40 1.43
CA ALA A 151 0.55 7.48 0.51
C ALA A 151 1.59 6.56 -0.17
N PHE A 152 1.16 5.37 -0.58
CA PHE A 152 2.00 4.48 -1.38
C PHE A 152 2.28 5.11 -2.74
N ASN A 153 3.54 5.39 -3.02
CA ASN A 153 4.00 6.03 -4.25
C ASN A 153 5.30 5.40 -4.73
N ALA A 154 5.24 4.60 -5.79
CA ALA A 154 6.41 3.94 -6.35
C ALA A 154 7.45 4.93 -6.93
N SER A 155 7.05 6.16 -7.26
CA SER A 155 7.98 7.19 -7.77
C SER A 155 9.02 7.59 -6.71
N LEU A 156 8.69 7.51 -5.42
CA LEU A 156 9.66 7.74 -4.34
C LEU A 156 10.80 6.70 -4.37
N CYS A 157 10.49 5.47 -4.78
CA CYS A 157 11.52 4.45 -4.94
C CYS A 157 12.42 4.71 -6.15
N VAL A 158 11.88 5.35 -7.20
CA VAL A 158 12.70 5.81 -8.34
C VAL A 158 13.64 6.93 -7.95
N GLU A 159 13.14 7.92 -7.20
CA GLU A 159 13.97 9.01 -6.69
C GLU A 159 15.11 8.45 -5.83
N ALA A 160 14.81 7.55 -4.89
CA ALA A 160 15.82 6.87 -4.08
C ALA A 160 16.82 6.05 -4.92
N CYS A 161 16.32 5.30 -5.92
CA CYS A 161 17.15 4.50 -6.83
C CYS A 161 18.07 5.39 -7.69
N THR A 162 17.59 6.56 -8.12
CA THR A 162 18.36 7.57 -8.84
C THR A 162 19.45 8.17 -7.96
N GLU A 163 19.11 8.52 -6.72
CA GLU A 163 20.08 9.05 -5.74
C GLU A 163 21.20 8.05 -5.46
N LYS A 164 20.86 6.77 -5.24
CA LYS A 164 21.85 5.69 -5.06
C LYS A 164 22.77 5.53 -6.26
N SER A 165 22.21 5.63 -7.47
CA SER A 165 23.00 5.55 -8.72
C SER A 165 23.97 6.72 -8.85
N ASN A 166 23.51 7.95 -8.56
CA ASN A 166 24.36 9.14 -8.61
C ASN A 166 25.50 9.08 -7.58
N TYR A 167 25.20 8.58 -6.38
CA TYR A 167 26.22 8.37 -5.34
C TYR A 167 27.28 7.35 -5.80
N ALA A 168 26.86 6.20 -6.33
CA ALA A 168 27.78 5.16 -6.79
C ALA A 168 28.70 5.63 -7.92
N VAL A 169 28.18 6.46 -8.84
CA VAL A 169 28.99 7.07 -9.93
C VAL A 169 30.04 8.04 -9.40
N THR A 170 29.71 8.80 -8.36
CA THR A 170 30.64 9.79 -7.77
C THR A 170 31.61 9.19 -6.76
N HIS A 171 31.31 7.99 -6.25
CA HIS A 171 32.13 7.25 -5.28
C HIS A 171 32.41 5.83 -5.80
N PRO A 172 33.16 5.68 -6.91
CA PRO A 172 33.41 4.38 -7.51
C PRO A 172 34.25 3.48 -6.59
N PRO A 173 34.11 2.14 -6.68
CA PRO A 173 34.93 1.20 -5.92
C PRO A 173 36.43 1.39 -6.18
N THR A 174 37.23 1.32 -5.12
CA THR A 174 38.70 1.45 -5.20
C THR A 174 39.40 0.14 -5.56
N ASP A 175 38.68 -0.98 -5.51
CA ASP A 175 39.18 -2.33 -5.81
C ASP A 175 39.12 -2.68 -7.30
N GLY A 176 38.66 -1.75 -8.15
CA GLY A 176 38.53 -1.93 -9.59
C GLY A 176 37.24 -2.64 -10.02
N SER A 177 36.32 -2.95 -9.10
CA SER A 177 35.01 -3.46 -9.46
C SER A 177 34.16 -2.41 -10.21
N PRO A 178 33.26 -2.83 -11.12
CA PRO A 178 32.42 -1.90 -11.87
C PRO A 178 31.50 -1.09 -10.96
N VAL A 179 31.24 0.17 -11.34
CA VAL A 179 30.21 0.98 -10.69
C VAL A 179 28.84 0.34 -10.92
N GLN A 180 28.19 -0.05 -9.83
CA GLN A 180 26.82 -0.55 -9.87
C GLN A 180 25.83 0.61 -9.70
N THR A 181 24.85 0.68 -10.59
CA THR A 181 23.74 1.65 -10.52
C THR A 181 22.45 0.89 -10.31
N CYS A 182 21.46 1.54 -9.72
CA CYS A 182 20.20 0.89 -9.36
C CYS A 182 19.35 0.66 -10.62
N GLN A 183 18.98 -0.60 -10.84
CA GLN A 183 18.22 -1.06 -12.01
C GLN A 183 16.88 -1.68 -11.65
N PHE A 184 16.64 -1.93 -10.37
CA PHE A 184 15.46 -2.61 -9.91
C PHE A 184 15.12 -2.19 -8.50
N PHE A 185 13.83 -2.13 -8.19
CA PHE A 185 13.39 -1.95 -6.82
C PHE A 185 12.18 -2.81 -6.51
N ASN A 186 12.11 -3.25 -5.25
CA ASN A 186 10.94 -3.81 -4.65
C ASN A 186 10.39 -2.85 -3.59
N THR A 187 9.12 -2.48 -3.74
CA THR A 187 8.40 -1.61 -2.80
C THR A 187 7.28 -2.35 -2.10
N TYR A 188 7.12 -2.14 -0.80
CA TYR A 188 6.09 -2.80 0.02
C TYR A 188 5.77 -1.96 1.26
N ILE A 189 4.64 -2.22 1.92
CA ILE A 189 4.29 -1.59 3.19
C ILE A 189 4.77 -2.48 4.34
N LEU A 190 5.56 -1.92 5.25
CA LEU A 190 6.10 -2.60 6.42
C LEU A 190 5.23 -2.35 7.65
N TYR A 191 5.00 -3.40 8.42
CA TYR A 191 4.25 -3.43 9.67
C TYR A 191 5.04 -4.14 10.77
N ILE A 192 4.80 -3.78 12.02
CA ILE A 192 5.35 -4.47 13.20
C ILE A 192 4.20 -5.07 14.01
N ASN A 193 4.26 -6.36 14.32
CA ASN A 193 3.31 -7.12 15.16
C ASN A 193 1.86 -7.24 14.63
N SER A 194 1.33 -6.24 13.95
CA SER A 194 0.01 -6.24 13.34
C SER A 194 -0.09 -5.16 12.26
N THR A 195 -1.08 -5.27 11.38
CA THR A 195 -1.40 -4.26 10.36
C THR A 195 -1.82 -2.90 10.94
N LYS A 196 -1.94 -2.77 12.28
CA LYS A 196 -2.17 -1.51 12.99
C LYS A 196 -0.93 -0.64 13.11
N ASN A 197 0.22 -1.26 13.25
CA ASN A 197 1.47 -0.57 13.55
C ASN A 197 2.30 -0.47 12.28
N ILE A 198 1.85 0.43 11.42
CA ILE A 198 2.41 0.67 10.10
C ILE A 198 3.68 1.50 10.24
N GLN A 199 4.78 1.03 9.66
CA GLN A 199 6.07 1.73 9.69
C GLN A 199 6.24 2.65 8.49
N GLY A 200 5.77 2.23 7.31
CA GLY A 200 5.87 3.01 6.09
C GLY A 200 6.01 2.15 4.83
N GLN A 201 6.15 2.84 3.70
CA GLN A 201 6.53 2.23 2.44
C GLN A 201 8.05 2.05 2.41
N VAL A 202 8.51 0.81 2.27
CA VAL A 202 9.92 0.49 2.08
C VAL A 202 10.20 0.36 0.59
N CYS A 203 11.34 0.91 0.15
CA CYS A 203 11.92 0.72 -1.18
C CYS A 203 13.25 -0.01 -1.01
N ALA A 204 13.30 -1.31 -1.32
CA ALA A 204 14.54 -2.08 -1.42
C ALA A 204 15.08 -1.98 -2.85
N MET A 205 16.34 -1.58 -3.00
CA MET A 205 16.95 -1.21 -4.29
C MET A 205 18.06 -2.19 -4.65
N TYR A 206 18.15 -2.53 -5.94
CA TYR A 206 19.08 -3.53 -6.44
C TYR A 206 19.73 -3.06 -7.75
N SER A 207 20.96 -3.48 -7.99
CA SER A 207 21.72 -3.21 -9.22
C SER A 207 21.32 -4.10 -10.39
N GLU A 208 20.50 -5.12 -10.14
CA GLU A 208 19.95 -6.01 -11.15
C GLU A 208 18.50 -6.41 -10.85
N SER A 209 17.81 -6.88 -11.88
CA SER A 209 16.43 -7.30 -11.82
C SER A 209 16.27 -8.73 -11.33
N TRP A 210 15.30 -8.92 -10.43
CA TRP A 210 14.99 -10.23 -9.87
C TRP A 210 13.58 -10.69 -10.30
N PRO A 211 13.42 -11.98 -10.63
CA PRO A 211 12.11 -12.54 -10.94
C PRO A 211 11.24 -12.61 -9.69
N ALA A 212 9.91 -12.68 -9.88
CA ALA A 212 8.96 -12.84 -8.77
C ALA A 212 9.23 -14.09 -7.91
N SER A 213 9.88 -15.13 -8.45
CA SER A 213 10.29 -16.31 -7.68
C SER A 213 11.32 -16.01 -6.60
N SER A 214 12.06 -14.91 -6.71
CA SER A 214 12.99 -14.44 -5.66
C SER A 214 12.27 -13.69 -4.54
N ALA A 215 10.96 -13.47 -4.64
CA ALA A 215 10.16 -12.87 -3.57
C ALA A 215 9.84 -13.91 -2.49
N THR A 216 10.84 -14.23 -1.66
CA THR A 216 10.75 -15.24 -0.60
C THR A 216 10.77 -14.64 0.81
N ASN A 217 11.16 -13.37 0.96
CA ASN A 217 11.13 -12.69 2.25
C ASN A 217 9.68 -12.35 2.62
N ARG A 218 9.13 -12.96 3.67
CA ARG A 218 7.75 -12.72 4.14
C ARG A 218 7.69 -11.92 5.45
N GLY A 219 8.81 -11.32 5.84
CA GLY A 219 9.00 -10.75 7.17
C GLY A 219 10.05 -11.50 7.98
N GLN A 220 10.28 -11.01 9.20
CA GLN A 220 11.27 -11.57 10.12
C GLN A 220 10.82 -11.38 11.56
N ASP A 221 11.23 -12.30 12.43
CA ASP A 221 10.99 -12.20 13.87
C ASP A 221 12.28 -11.74 14.55
N TYR A 222 12.18 -10.70 15.37
CA TYR A 222 13.29 -10.19 16.17
C TYR A 222 12.82 -9.96 17.61
N GLY A 223 13.17 -10.88 18.50
CA GLY A 223 12.67 -10.87 19.87
C GLY A 223 11.14 -10.96 19.89
N ASN A 224 10.49 -9.93 20.45
CA ASN A 224 9.02 -9.84 20.52
C ASN A 224 8.39 -9.16 19.28
N ASP A 225 9.22 -8.63 18.37
CA ASP A 225 8.75 -7.91 17.20
C ASP A 225 8.67 -8.81 15.97
N HIS A 226 7.49 -8.87 15.38
CA HIS A 226 7.20 -9.58 14.15
C HIS A 226 7.06 -8.59 13.00
N PHE A 227 8.11 -8.45 12.19
CA PHE A 227 8.06 -7.62 10.99
C PHE A 227 7.27 -8.34 9.92
N ARG A 228 6.27 -7.67 9.37
CA ARG A 228 5.39 -8.21 8.33
C ARG A 228 5.29 -7.20 7.20
N LEU A 229 5.06 -7.69 5.98
CA LEU A 229 4.88 -6.84 4.82
C LEU A 229 3.66 -7.25 4.01
N GLU A 230 3.01 -6.25 3.43
CA GLU A 230 1.92 -6.43 2.47
C GLU A 230 2.10 -5.44 1.31
N TYR A 231 1.29 -5.63 0.26
CA TYR A 231 1.22 -4.70 -0.87
C TYR A 231 2.58 -4.51 -1.57
N SER A 232 3.23 -5.64 -1.85
CA SER A 232 4.56 -5.70 -2.43
C SER A 232 4.53 -5.76 -3.95
N PHE A 233 5.37 -4.94 -4.59
CA PHE A 233 5.54 -4.86 -6.04
C PHE A 233 7.01 -4.70 -6.40
N SER A 234 7.42 -5.26 -7.53
CA SER A 234 8.73 -4.98 -8.10
C SER A 234 8.65 -4.26 -9.45
N TYR A 235 9.69 -3.48 -9.72
CA TYR A 235 9.85 -2.70 -10.93
C TYR A 235 11.28 -2.87 -11.44
N SER A 236 11.40 -3.22 -12.72
CA SER A 236 12.67 -3.35 -13.43
C SER A 236 12.83 -2.18 -14.39
N ASN A 237 14.04 -1.62 -14.46
CA ASN A 237 14.39 -0.58 -15.42
C ASN A 237 14.14 -1.10 -16.84
N ALA A 238 13.36 -0.36 -17.61
CA ALA A 238 12.90 -0.79 -18.93
C ALA A 238 14.02 -0.84 -19.98
N THR A 239 15.13 -0.13 -19.75
CA THR A 239 16.24 0.02 -20.71
C THR A 239 17.43 -0.86 -20.39
N SER A 240 17.68 -1.13 -19.11
CA SER A 240 18.76 -1.99 -18.65
C SER A 240 18.33 -2.70 -17.38
N PRO A 241 18.04 -4.01 -17.40
CA PRO A 241 17.66 -4.73 -16.19
C PRO A 241 18.83 -4.92 -15.20
N GLY A 242 20.02 -4.41 -15.51
CA GLY A 242 21.27 -4.70 -14.82
C GLY A 242 21.93 -5.98 -15.32
N ALA A 243 23.20 -6.15 -14.96
CA ALA A 243 23.95 -7.36 -15.27
C ALA A 243 23.93 -8.29 -14.05
N ALA A 244 23.40 -9.49 -14.24
CA ALA A 244 23.73 -10.65 -13.41
C ALA A 244 25.20 -11.02 -13.60
#